data_AF-A0A371D1L0-F1
#
_entry.id   AF-A0A371D1L0-F1
#
_cell.length_a   1.000
_cell.length_b   1.000
_cell.length_c   1.000
_cell.angle_alpha   90.00
_cell.angle_beta   90.00
_cell.angle_gamma   90.00
#
_symmetry.space_group_name_H-M   'P 1'
#
loop_
_entity.id
_entity.type
_entity.pdbx_description
1 polymer ?
#
loop_
_entity_poly.entity_id
_entity_poly.type
_entity_poly.pdbx_seq_one_letter_code
_entity_poly.pdbx_strand_id
1 'polypeptide(L)' 'MASVPQHSQHPFFTHLVALLSVYELGPSLPTPIPKYDGPTDWQIETIHRSLAAMARRMWTAEEALNSIRAAEN' A
#
# COMPACT_ATOMS: atom_id res chain seq x y z
N MET A 1 -35.16 -3.45 -6.23
CA MET A 1 -34.04 -3.66 -5.29
C MET A 1 -32.83 -4.00 -6.13
N ALA A 2 -31.88 -3.08 -6.30
CA ALA A 2 -30.69 -3.34 -7.11
C ALA A 2 -29.71 -4.19 -6.30
N SER A 3 -29.29 -5.33 -6.85
CA SER A 3 -28.27 -6.20 -6.29
C SER A 3 -26.95 -5.43 -6.22
N VAL A 4 -26.48 -5.13 -5.00
CA VAL A 4 -25.13 -4.58 -4.81
C VAL A 4 -24.15 -5.60 -5.40
N PRO A 5 -23.22 -5.22 -6.28
CA PRO A 5 -22.22 -6.15 -6.79
C PRO A 5 -21.49 -6.78 -5.60
N GLN A 6 -21.48 -8.11 -5.47
CA GLN A 6 -20.82 -8.81 -4.36
C GLN A 6 -19.32 -8.46 -4.25
N HIS A 7 -18.73 -7.97 -5.34
CA HIS A 7 -17.38 -7.40 -5.41
C HIS A 7 -17.21 -6.16 -4.51
N SER A 8 -18.26 -5.35 -4.31
CA SER A 8 -18.22 -4.13 -3.48
C SER A 8 -18.11 -4.42 -1.97
N GLN A 9 -18.19 -5.68 -1.54
CA GLN A 9 -18.13 -6.08 -0.14
C GLN A 9 -16.92 -6.95 0.21
N HIS A 10 -15.99 -7.18 -0.72
CA HIS A 10 -14.84 -8.03 -0.42
C HIS A 10 -13.94 -7.32 0.62
N PRO A 11 -13.71 -7.91 1.81
CA PRO A 11 -12.99 -7.24 2.90
C PRO A 11 -11.57 -6.82 2.52
N PHE A 12 -10.95 -7.57 1.60
CA PHE A 12 -9.66 -7.22 1.01
C PHE A 12 -9.66 -5.87 0.26
N PHE A 13 -10.72 -5.48 -0.45
CA PHE A 13 -10.71 -4.22 -1.19
C PHE A 13 -10.74 -3.01 -0.25
N THR A 14 -11.50 -3.09 0.84
CA THR A 14 -11.46 -2.07 1.90
C THR A 14 -10.06 -1.96 2.49
N HIS A 15 -9.41 -3.10 2.76
CA HIS A 15 -8.02 -3.13 3.22
C HIS A 15 -7.05 -2.54 2.19
N LEU A 16 -7.18 -2.91 0.91
CA LEU A 16 -6.34 -2.45 -0.18
C LEU A 16 -6.44 -0.94 -0.36
N VAL A 17 -7.65 -0.37 -0.29
CA VAL A 17 -7.85 1.09 -0.32
C VAL A 17 -7.11 1.75 0.83
N ALA A 18 -7.29 1.26 2.07
CA ALA A 18 -6.59 1.81 3.23
C ALA A 18 -5.06 1.73 3.08
N LEU A 19 -4.55 0.62 2.55
CA LEU A 19 -3.12 0.41 2.35
C LEU A 19 -2.55 1.36 1.28
N LEU A 20 -3.27 1.56 0.17
CA LEU A 20 -2.88 2.52 -0.86
C LEU A 20 -2.88 3.96 -0.36
N SER A 21 -3.91 4.36 0.40
CA SER A 21 -3.96 5.70 1.01
C SER A 21 -2.77 5.96 1.94
N VAL A 22 -2.27 4.94 2.65
CA VAL A 22 -1.04 5.09 3.46
C VAL A 22 0.19 5.30 2.59
N TYR A 23 0.35 4.55 1.48
CA TYR A 23 1.48 4.75 0.58
C TYR A 23 1.45 6.10 -0.15
N GLU A 24 0.26 6.66 -0.42
CA GLU A 24 0.09 7.99 -1.00
C GLU A 24 0.59 9.12 -0.10
N LEU A 25 0.52 8.95 1.23
CA LEU A 25 1.08 9.92 2.19
C LEU A 25 2.61 10.00 2.13
N GLY A 26 3.26 8.99 1.55
CA GLY A 26 4.71 8.90 1.47
C GLY A 26 5.39 8.58 2.82
N PRO A 27 6.72 8.50 2.84
CA PRO A 27 7.50 8.15 4.03
C PRO A 27 7.56 9.21 5.12
N SER A 28 7.00 10.39 4.87
CA SER A 28 7.07 11.55 5.75
C SER A 28 6.26 11.41 7.03
N LEU A 29 5.31 10.46 7.09
CA LEU A 29 4.48 10.21 8.26
C LEU A 29 4.68 8.78 8.78
N PRO A 30 4.95 8.58 10.09
CA PRO A 30 4.93 7.27 10.73
C PRO A 30 3.48 6.79 10.86
N THR A 31 2.86 6.48 9.72
CA THR A 31 1.49 5.98 9.66
C THR A 31 1.54 4.47 9.84
N PRO A 32 0.81 3.90 10.81
CA PRO A 32 0.77 2.45 10.97
C PRO A 32 0.23 1.80 9.71
N ILE A 33 0.99 0.85 9.15
CA ILE A 33 0.57 0.09 7.97
C ILE A 33 -0.61 -0.80 8.38
N PRO A 34 -1.78 -0.68 7.73
CA PRO A 34 -2.92 -1.54 8.01
C PRO A 34 -2.52 -3.01 7.86
N LYS A 35 -2.97 -3.86 8.78
CA LYS A 35 -2.82 -5.32 8.67
C LYS A 35 -4.12 -5.92 8.14
N TYR A 36 -3.99 -6.99 7.37
CA TYR A 36 -5.14 -7.74 6.87
C TYR A 36 -5.26 -9.07 7.60
N ASP A 37 -6.31 -9.20 8.41
CA ASP A 37 -6.62 -10.43 9.16
C ASP A 37 -7.78 -11.22 8.54
N GLY A 38 -8.18 -10.87 7.31
CA GLY A 38 -9.30 -11.48 6.61
C GLY A 38 -8.91 -12.74 5.82
N PRO A 39 -9.90 -13.37 5.14
CA PRO A 39 -9.67 -14.50 4.26
C PRO A 39 -8.62 -14.17 3.19
N THR A 40 -7.64 -15.06 3.04
CA THR A 40 -6.51 -14.88 2.14
C THR A 40 -6.46 -16.04 1.13
N ASP A 41 -6.13 -15.70 -0.11
CA ASP A 41 -5.89 -16.65 -1.19
C ASP A 41 -4.62 -16.25 -1.98
N TRP A 42 -4.26 -17.06 -2.98
CA TRP A 42 -3.06 -16.83 -3.80
C TRP A 42 -3.07 -15.46 -4.53
N GLN A 43 -4.25 -14.92 -4.84
CA GLN A 43 -4.39 -13.62 -5.51
C GLN A 43 -4.07 -12.51 -4.51
N ILE A 44 -4.68 -12.55 -3.33
CA ILE A 44 -4.45 -11.60 -2.23
C ILE A 44 -2.97 -11.59 -1.82
N GLU A 45 -2.36 -12.77 -1.64
CA GLU A 45 -0.93 -12.90 -1.32
C GLU A 45 -0.04 -12.29 -2.42
N THR A 46 -0.40 -12.51 -3.68
CA THR A 46 0.34 -11.95 -4.82
C THR A 46 0.22 -10.43 -4.88
N ILE A 47 -0.95 -9.88 -4.58
CA ILE A 47 -1.17 -8.44 -4.50
C ILE A 47 -0.33 -7.85 -3.36
N HIS A 48 -0.39 -8.43 -2.15
CA HIS A 48 0.43 -7.99 -1.02
C HIS A 48 1.93 -8.02 -1.32
N ARG A 49 2.43 -9.11 -1.90
CA ARG A 49 3.85 -9.24 -2.27
C ARG A 49 4.27 -8.17 -3.28
N SER A 50 3.42 -7.91 -4.28
CA SER A 50 3.66 -6.90 -5.31
C SER A 50 3.67 -5.49 -4.72
N LEU A 51 2.70 -5.17 -3.86
CA LEU A 51 2.64 -3.88 -3.15
C LEU A 51 3.86 -3.66 -2.26
N ALA A 52 4.28 -4.67 -1.49
CA ALA A 52 5.47 -4.57 -0.66
C ALA A 52 6.74 -4.33 -1.50
N ALA A 53 6.84 -4.95 -2.68
CA ALA A 53 7.95 -4.70 -3.60
C ALA A 53 7.94 -3.26 -4.16
N MET A 54 6.76 -2.73 -4.52
CA MET A 54 6.63 -1.34 -4.98
C MET A 54 6.94 -0.35 -3.86
N ALA A 55 6.45 -0.57 -2.65
CA ALA A 55 6.73 0.26 -1.48
C ALA A 55 8.23 0.34 -1.19
N ARG A 56 8.95 -0.79 -1.22
CA ARG A 56 10.42 -0.80 -1.07
C ARG A 56 11.12 0.03 -2.14
N ARG A 57 10.72 -0.10 -3.41
CA ARG A 57 11.30 0.70 -4.51
C ARG A 57 11.04 2.19 -4.31
N MET A 58 9.84 2.56 -3.89
CA MET A 58 9.47 3.94 -3.57
C MET A 58 10.33 4.49 -2.42
N TRP A 59 10.48 3.75 -1.31
CA TRP A 59 11.32 4.14 -0.19
C TRP A 59 12.79 4.35 -0.60
N THR A 60 13.36 3.40 -1.35
CA THR A 60 14.74 3.54 -1.85
C THR A 60 14.91 4.75 -2.76
N ALA A 61 13.92 5.03 -3.62
CA ALA A 61 13.95 6.20 -4.48
C ALA A 61 13.89 7.51 -3.68
N GLU A 62 13.03 7.59 -2.66
CA GLU A 62 12.93 8.78 -1.80
C GLU A 62 14.20 9.00 -0.97
N GLU A 63 14.81 7.93 -0.44
CA GLU A 63 16.08 7.99 0.29
C GLU A 63 17.22 8.48 -0.62
N ALA A 64 17.30 7.98 -1.85
CA ALA A 64 18.27 8.44 -2.84
C ALA A 64 18.05 9.92 -3.20
N LEU A 65 16.80 10.35 -3.41
CA LEU A 65 16.47 11.74 -3.70
C LEU A 65 16.84 12.67 -2.55
N ASN A 66 16.57 12.28 -1.31
CA ASN A 66 16.95 13.06 -0.13
C ASN A 66 18.47 13.15 0.04
N SER A 67 19.20 12.08 -0.28
CA SER A 67 20.67 12.08 -0.27
C SER A 67 21.25 13.04 -1.31
N ILE A 68 20.67 13.08 -2.51
CA ILE A 68 21.05 14.03 -3.57
C ILE A 68 20.79 15.47 -3.12
N ARG A 69 19.58 15.76 -2.63
CA ARG A 69 19.21 17.10 -2.10
C ARG A 69 20.10 17.55 -0.95
N ALA A 70 20.53 16.63 -0.09
CA ALA A 70 21.43 16.93 1.03
C ALA A 70 22.86 17.25 0.56
N ALA A 71 23.31 16.69 -0.56
CA ALA A 71 24.62 16.97 -1.14
C ALA A 71 24.65 18.27 -1.97
N GLU A 72 23.50 18.78 -2.39
CA GLU A 72 23.36 20.05 -3.13
C GLU A 72 23.32 21.30 -2.22
N ASN A 73 23.10 21.12 -0.91
CA ASN A 73 23.12 22.19 0.10
C ASN A 73 24.46 22.26 0.86
#